data_AF-A0A7K2LTG4-F1
#
_entry.id   AF-A0A7K2LTG4-F1
#
_cell.length_a   1.000
_cell.length_b   1.000
_cell.length_c   1.000
_cell.angle_alpha   90.00
_cell.angle_beta   90.00
_cell.angle_gamma   90.00
#
_symmetry.space_group_name_H-M   'P 1'
#
loop_
_entity.id
_entity.type
_entity.pdbx_description
1 polymer ?
#
loop_
_entity_poly.entity_id
_entity_poly.type
_entity_poly.pdbx_seq_one_letter_code
_entity_poly.pdbx_strand_id
1 'polypeptide(L)'
;MSTEALAGLDEERVDHRFKGLPPDADGLTVGELAAQRRNLFTGGFTTPVLALSAERLEHNLKLMETYTARHGLAFAPHGKTSMAPRLFQRQLDHGAWGITLALPHQVRVAREFGVRRIFLANEVVDPAALRWFAAELAADPSFHLVCYVDSVRGVELMDAALRGAARPLDVVVELAAGEGARTGARTEADCAA
;
A
#
# COMPACT_ATOMS: atom_id res chain seq x y z
N MET A 1 11.75 -4.39 1.09
CA MET A 1 10.73 -5.12 0.33
C MET A 1 11.33 -6.42 -0.18
N SER A 2 10.48 -7.35 -0.60
CA SER A 2 10.92 -8.63 -1.15
C SER A 2 11.38 -8.44 -2.61
N THR A 3 12.69 -8.53 -2.84
CA THR A 3 13.27 -8.49 -4.20
C THR A 3 12.76 -9.64 -5.06
N GLU A 4 12.58 -10.82 -4.46
CA GLU A 4 12.05 -12.01 -5.13
C GLU A 4 10.59 -11.82 -5.56
N ALA A 5 9.72 -11.35 -4.67
CA ALA A 5 8.31 -11.10 -5.03
C ALA A 5 8.19 -10.04 -6.13
N LEU A 6 9.01 -8.99 -6.09
CA LEU A 6 9.06 -7.98 -7.15
C LEU A 6 9.57 -8.54 -8.48
N ALA A 7 10.56 -9.44 -8.45
CA ALA A 7 11.08 -10.12 -9.63
C ALA A 7 10.03 -11.04 -10.24
N GLY A 8 9.22 -11.72 -9.42
CA GLY A 8 8.10 -12.55 -9.89
C GLY A 8 7.07 -11.80 -10.73
N LEU A 9 6.94 -10.47 -10.58
CA LEU A 9 6.09 -9.66 -11.46
C LEU A 9 6.61 -9.59 -12.91
N ASP A 10 7.92 -9.70 -13.12
CA ASP A 10 8.47 -9.76 -14.48
C ASP A 10 8.21 -11.13 -15.13
N GLU A 11 8.04 -12.18 -14.33
CA GLU A 11 7.80 -13.55 -14.81
C GLU A 11 6.33 -13.81 -15.18
N GLU A 12 5.43 -12.88 -14.86
CA GLU A 12 4.01 -13.03 -15.18
C GLU A 12 3.81 -13.15 -16.70
N ARG A 13 3.08 -14.18 -17.13
CA ARG A 13 2.83 -14.42 -18.56
C ARG A 13 1.75 -13.49 -19.09
N VAL A 14 2.08 -12.80 -20.17
CA VAL A 14 1.16 -12.01 -20.96
C VAL A 14 0.22 -12.96 -21.69
N ASP A 15 -1.08 -12.75 -21.45
CA ASP A 15 -2.17 -13.48 -22.06
C ASP A 15 -3.43 -12.60 -22.14
N HIS A 16 -4.56 -13.19 -22.52
CA HIS A 16 -5.87 -12.54 -22.65
C HIS A 16 -6.37 -11.77 -21.42
N ARG A 17 -5.83 -12.00 -20.21
CA ARG A 17 -6.19 -11.26 -18.99
C ARG A 17 -5.63 -9.84 -19.00
N PHE A 18 -4.60 -9.58 -19.80
CA PHE A 18 -3.98 -8.27 -19.92
C PHE A 18 -4.64 -7.45 -21.01
N LYS A 19 -5.21 -6.32 -20.61
CA LYS A 19 -5.71 -5.31 -21.52
C LYS A 19 -4.58 -4.42 -22.03
N GLY A 20 -4.65 -4.05 -23.31
CA GLY A 20 -3.83 -2.98 -23.88
C GLY A 20 -2.43 -3.40 -24.30
N LEU A 21 -2.04 -4.67 -24.09
CA LEU A 21 -0.77 -5.21 -24.57
C LEU A 21 -0.88 -5.67 -26.04
N PRO A 22 0.26 -5.85 -26.74
CA PRO A 22 0.26 -6.34 -28.12
C PRO A 22 -0.25 -7.80 -28.20
N PRO A 23 -1.18 -8.15 -29.13
CA PRO A 23 -1.68 -9.51 -29.25
C PRO A 23 -0.62 -10.55 -29.63
N ASP A 24 0.45 -10.13 -30.30
CA ASP A 24 1.60 -10.96 -30.66
C ASP A 24 2.58 -11.18 -29.49
N ALA A 25 2.27 -10.64 -28.30
CA ALA A 25 3.02 -10.87 -27.08
C ALA A 25 2.50 -12.06 -26.25
N ASP A 26 1.45 -12.76 -26.71
CA ASP A 26 0.90 -13.94 -26.01
C ASP A 26 2.00 -14.98 -25.76
N GLY A 27 2.10 -15.43 -24.51
CA GLY A 27 3.08 -16.42 -24.07
C GLY A 27 4.42 -15.83 -23.62
N LEU A 28 4.73 -14.57 -23.94
CA LEU A 28 5.88 -13.86 -23.35
C LEU A 28 5.62 -13.55 -21.88
N THR A 29 6.69 -13.38 -21.12
CA THR A 29 6.62 -12.76 -19.79
C THR A 29 6.56 -11.24 -19.88
N VAL A 30 6.05 -10.58 -18.84
CA VAL A 30 6.03 -9.10 -18.74
C VAL A 30 7.44 -8.53 -18.88
N GLY A 31 8.45 -9.18 -18.28
CA GLY A 31 9.86 -8.80 -18.36
C GLY A 31 10.42 -8.92 -19.78
N GLU A 32 10.14 -10.02 -20.49
CA GLU A 32 10.55 -10.19 -21.88
C GLU A 32 9.92 -9.14 -22.81
N LEU A 33 8.62 -8.86 -22.64
CA LEU A 33 7.94 -7.81 -23.41
C LEU A 33 8.53 -6.42 -23.10
N ALA A 34 8.81 -6.13 -21.84
CA ALA A 34 9.43 -4.86 -21.43
C ALA A 34 10.84 -4.69 -22.02
N ALA A 35 11.64 -5.77 -22.06
CA ALA A 35 12.99 -5.76 -22.63
C ALA A 35 13.02 -5.43 -24.13
N GLN A 36 11.95 -5.71 -24.87
CA GLN A 36 11.84 -5.35 -26.28
C GLN A 36 11.71 -3.84 -26.52
N ARG A 37 11.39 -3.05 -25.49
CA ARG A 37 11.27 -1.57 -25.56
C ARG A 37 10.43 -1.09 -26.74
N ARG A 38 9.32 -1.80 -27.01
CA ARG A 38 8.42 -1.49 -28.12
C ARG A 38 7.90 -0.06 -28.03
N ASN A 39 7.77 0.61 -29.18
CA ASN A 39 7.18 1.93 -29.26
C ASN A 39 5.68 1.87 -28.90
N LEU A 40 5.18 2.81 -28.10
CA LEU A 40 3.77 2.81 -27.66
C LEU A 40 2.77 2.88 -28.83
N PHE A 41 3.11 3.61 -29.90
CA PHE A 41 2.20 3.88 -31.01
C PHE A 41 2.37 2.90 -32.18
N THR A 42 3.58 2.36 -32.39
CA THR A 42 3.87 1.46 -33.52
C THR A 42 4.20 0.03 -33.09
N GLY A 43 4.31 -0.23 -31.79
CA GLY A 43 4.68 -1.53 -31.22
C GLY A 43 3.54 -2.51 -30.97
N GLY A 44 2.36 -2.25 -31.57
CA GLY A 44 1.21 -3.15 -31.53
C GLY A 44 0.34 -3.07 -30.28
N PHE A 45 0.59 -2.13 -29.36
CA PHE A 45 -0.26 -1.92 -28.18
C PHE A 45 -1.70 -1.60 -28.58
N THR A 46 -2.66 -2.25 -27.92
CA THR A 46 -4.08 -2.05 -28.17
C THR A 46 -4.64 -0.97 -27.26
N THR A 47 -5.62 -0.19 -27.74
CA THR A 47 -6.23 0.88 -26.94
C THR A 47 -7.52 0.42 -26.26
N PRO A 48 -7.87 0.99 -25.09
CA PRO A 48 -7.15 2.04 -24.37
C PRO A 48 -6.00 1.49 -23.50
N VAL A 49 -4.92 2.28 -23.40
CA VAL A 49 -3.72 1.98 -22.62
C VAL A 49 -3.46 3.06 -21.57
N LEU A 50 -3.06 2.65 -20.36
CA LEU A 50 -2.52 3.56 -19.35
C LEU A 50 -1.00 3.57 -19.47
N ALA A 51 -0.44 4.68 -19.93
CA ALA A 51 1.01 4.85 -20.06
C ALA A 51 1.53 5.82 -19.00
N LEU A 52 2.61 5.44 -18.32
CA LEU A 52 3.33 6.31 -17.39
C LEU A 52 4.66 6.73 -18.04
N SER A 53 4.99 8.02 -17.97
CA SER A 53 6.31 8.50 -18.38
C SER A 53 7.33 8.17 -17.29
N ALA A 54 8.33 7.35 -17.62
CA ALA A 54 9.39 6.97 -16.70
C ALA A 54 10.16 8.19 -16.16
N GLU A 55 10.44 9.17 -17.02
CA GLU A 55 11.11 10.43 -16.67
C GLU A 55 10.28 11.27 -15.70
N ARG A 56 8.97 11.41 -15.94
CA ARG A 56 8.07 12.16 -15.04
C ARG A 56 7.89 11.46 -13.69
N LEU A 57 7.81 10.13 -13.69
CA LEU A 57 7.79 9.36 -12.44
C LEU A 57 9.05 9.60 -11.62
N GLU A 58 10.22 9.51 -12.25
CA GLU A 58 11.51 9.75 -11.59
C GLU A 58 11.62 11.18 -11.06
N HIS A 59 11.23 12.17 -11.85
CA HIS A 59 11.18 13.56 -11.43
C HIS A 59 10.30 13.75 -10.18
N ASN A 60 9.08 13.21 -10.20
CA ASN A 60 8.13 13.35 -9.09
C ASN A 60 8.63 12.68 -7.81
N LEU A 61 9.29 11.52 -7.92
CA LEU A 61 9.88 10.82 -6.77
C LEU A 61 10.97 11.67 -6.11
N LYS A 62 11.94 12.17 -6.90
CA LYS A 62 13.00 13.05 -6.39
C LYS A 62 12.48 14.36 -5.80
N LEU A 63 11.41 14.91 -6.38
CA LEU A 63 10.77 16.12 -5.87
C LEU A 63 10.23 15.89 -4.46
N MET A 64 9.50 14.77 -4.24
CA MET A 64 8.96 14.44 -2.93
C MET A 64 10.04 14.09 -1.91
N GLU A 65 11.07 13.34 -2.32
CA GLU A 65 12.26 13.08 -1.50
C GLU A 65 12.91 14.39 -1.04
N THR A 66 13.23 15.30 -1.97
CA THR A 66 13.87 16.58 -1.67
C THR A 66 13.01 17.43 -0.73
N TYR A 67 11.71 17.51 -0.99
CA TYR A 67 10.78 18.28 -0.17
C TYR A 67 10.72 17.73 1.26
N THR A 68 10.53 16.43 1.41
CA THR A 68 10.38 15.78 2.72
C THR A 68 11.67 15.83 3.52
N ALA A 69 12.82 15.60 2.88
CA ALA A 69 14.13 15.73 3.51
C ALA A 69 14.39 17.18 3.98
N ARG A 70 14.11 18.18 3.13
CA ARG A 70 14.28 19.60 3.47
C ARG A 70 13.46 20.02 4.70
N HIS A 71 12.29 19.44 4.87
CA HIS A 71 11.35 19.81 5.94
C HIS A 71 11.35 18.84 7.13
N GLY A 72 12.20 17.80 7.13
CA GLY A 72 12.27 16.81 8.20
C GLY A 72 10.97 16.00 8.36
N LEU A 73 10.24 15.78 7.28
CA LEU A 73 8.94 15.11 7.30
C LEU A 73 9.08 13.60 7.08
N ALA A 74 8.48 12.81 7.96
CA ALA A 74 8.15 11.43 7.64
C ALA A 74 6.90 11.43 6.75
N PHE A 75 6.98 10.81 5.57
CA PHE A 75 5.84 10.71 4.66
C PHE A 75 5.48 9.26 4.37
N ALA A 76 4.18 8.97 4.32
CA ALA A 76 3.62 7.66 3.99
C ALA A 76 2.60 7.81 2.84
N PRO A 77 3.02 7.70 1.57
CA PRO A 77 2.15 7.97 0.44
C PRO A 77 1.03 6.92 0.35
N HIS A 78 -0.12 7.34 -0.16
CA HIS A 78 -1.30 6.48 -0.20
C HIS A 78 -1.25 5.52 -1.39
N GLY A 79 -1.06 4.24 -1.11
CA GLY A 79 -0.93 3.18 -2.11
C GLY A 79 -2.26 2.64 -2.67
N LYS A 80 -3.41 2.97 -2.06
CA LYS A 80 -4.72 2.42 -2.48
C LYS A 80 -5.11 2.74 -3.92
N THR A 81 -4.56 3.83 -4.48
CA THR A 81 -4.92 4.35 -5.80
C THR A 81 -4.19 3.62 -6.90
N SER A 82 -2.91 3.30 -6.71
CA SER A 82 -2.11 2.59 -7.70
C SER A 82 -2.16 1.09 -7.49
N MET A 83 -2.20 0.62 -6.23
CA MET A 83 -2.04 -0.78 -5.86
C MET A 83 -0.89 -1.47 -6.61
N ALA A 84 0.19 -0.72 -6.84
CA ALA A 84 1.32 -1.15 -7.66
C ALA A 84 2.58 -1.28 -6.79
N PRO A 85 2.95 -2.50 -6.35
CA PRO A 85 4.09 -2.73 -5.47
C PRO A 85 5.41 -2.17 -6.00
N ARG A 86 5.62 -2.18 -7.33
CA ARG A 86 6.80 -1.53 -7.96
C ARG A 86 6.88 -0.03 -7.67
N LEU A 87 5.75 0.66 -7.62
CA LEU A 87 5.72 2.08 -7.24
C LEU A 87 5.93 2.26 -5.73
N PHE A 88 5.42 1.35 -4.91
CA PHE A 88 5.67 1.37 -3.46
C PHE A 88 7.17 1.25 -3.17
N GLN A 89 7.84 0.31 -3.86
CA GLN A 89 9.30 0.14 -3.76
C GLN A 89 10.03 1.45 -4.04
N ARG A 90 9.74 2.07 -5.20
CA ARG A 90 10.40 3.31 -5.59
C ARG A 90 10.13 4.44 -4.59
N GLN A 91 8.92 4.56 -4.07
CA GLN A 91 8.61 5.56 -3.04
C GLN A 91 9.43 5.33 -1.75
N LEU A 92 9.59 4.08 -1.33
CA LEU A 92 10.41 3.72 -0.16
C LEU A 92 11.90 3.99 -0.40
N ASP A 93 12.41 3.71 -1.60
CA ASP A 93 13.80 4.02 -1.98
C ASP A 93 14.07 5.53 -1.99
N HIS A 94 13.05 6.34 -2.28
CA HIS A 94 13.07 7.80 -2.23
C HIS A 94 12.63 8.37 -0.86
N GLY A 95 12.80 7.58 0.21
CA GLY A 95 12.70 8.08 1.58
C GLY A 95 11.31 8.03 2.22
N ALA A 96 10.31 7.38 1.60
CA ALA A 96 9.03 7.16 2.27
C ALA A 96 9.24 6.33 3.56
N TRP A 97 8.60 6.76 4.64
CA TRP A 97 8.68 6.05 5.93
C TRP A 97 7.96 4.69 5.88
N GLY A 98 6.86 4.63 5.14
CA GLY A 98 5.98 3.48 4.96
C GLY A 98 4.96 3.74 3.86
N ILE A 99 3.95 2.87 3.72
CA ILE A 99 2.87 3.02 2.73
C ILE A 99 1.52 3.13 3.44
N THR A 100 0.71 4.10 3.03
CA THR A 100 -0.65 4.27 3.55
C THR A 100 -1.65 3.48 2.72
N LEU A 101 -2.47 2.63 3.35
CA LEU A 101 -3.49 1.79 2.72
C LEU A 101 -4.84 2.03 3.40
N ALA A 102 -5.93 1.49 2.84
CA ALA A 102 -7.28 1.73 3.36
C ALA A 102 -8.03 0.44 3.74
N LEU A 103 -7.65 -0.72 3.20
CA LEU A 103 -8.36 -1.98 3.43
C LEU A 103 -7.43 -3.14 3.78
N PRO A 104 -7.88 -4.13 4.58
CA PRO A 104 -7.06 -5.28 4.97
C PRO A 104 -6.46 -6.06 3.80
N HIS A 105 -7.21 -6.26 2.71
CA HIS A 105 -6.67 -6.97 1.54
C HIS A 105 -5.48 -6.24 0.90
N GLN A 106 -5.43 -4.91 0.99
CA GLN A 106 -4.31 -4.12 0.48
C GLN A 106 -3.07 -4.33 1.35
N VAL A 107 -3.26 -4.44 2.67
CA VAL A 107 -2.19 -4.80 3.61
C VAL A 107 -1.60 -6.15 3.26
N ARG A 108 -2.45 -7.14 2.92
CA ARG A 108 -1.99 -8.46 2.44
C ARG A 108 -1.09 -8.36 1.21
N VAL A 109 -1.51 -7.58 0.21
CA VAL A 109 -0.67 -7.32 -0.97
C VAL A 109 0.64 -6.66 -0.56
N ALA A 110 0.61 -5.59 0.22
CA ALA A 110 1.83 -4.89 0.63
C ALA A 110 2.78 -5.79 1.45
N ARG A 111 2.25 -6.70 2.28
CA ARG A 111 3.03 -7.69 3.03
C ARG A 111 3.71 -8.71 2.12
N GLU A 112 3.00 -9.25 1.13
CA GLU A 112 3.57 -10.17 0.13
C GLU A 112 4.79 -9.56 -0.55
N PHE A 113 4.73 -8.27 -0.87
CA PHE A 113 5.84 -7.53 -1.47
C PHE A 113 6.84 -6.97 -0.44
N GLY A 114 6.72 -7.32 0.83
CA GLY A 114 7.69 -6.99 1.88
C GLY A 114 7.71 -5.52 2.32
N VAL A 115 6.58 -4.81 2.21
CA VAL A 115 6.42 -3.51 2.88
C VAL A 115 6.45 -3.73 4.40
N ARG A 116 7.38 -3.04 5.07
CA ARG A 116 7.65 -3.23 6.51
C ARG A 116 6.89 -2.26 7.42
N ARG A 117 6.47 -1.11 6.90
CA ARG A 117 5.71 -0.11 7.65
C ARG A 117 4.46 0.26 6.87
N ILE A 118 3.31 0.00 7.46
CA ILE A 118 2.01 0.25 6.84
C ILE A 118 1.19 1.12 7.79
N PHE A 119 0.68 2.23 7.26
CA PHE A 119 -0.35 3.02 7.91
C PHE A 119 -1.70 2.66 7.27
N LEU A 120 -2.55 1.93 7.98
CA LEU A 120 -3.90 1.62 7.51
C LEU A 120 -4.82 2.77 7.92
N ALA A 121 -5.00 3.73 7.01
CA ALA A 121 -5.82 4.93 7.21
C ALA A 121 -7.32 4.61 7.13
N ASN A 122 -7.77 3.72 8.01
CA ASN A 122 -9.15 3.27 8.19
C ASN A 122 -9.27 2.50 9.51
N GLU A 123 -10.47 2.47 10.08
CA GLU A 123 -10.84 1.62 11.22
C GLU A 123 -10.92 0.15 10.80
N VAL A 124 -10.59 -0.76 11.73
CA VAL A 124 -10.66 -2.20 11.49
C VAL A 124 -11.45 -2.89 12.58
N VAL A 125 -12.64 -3.35 12.23
CA VAL A 125 -13.55 -4.05 13.14
C VAL A 125 -13.80 -5.52 12.75
N ASP A 126 -13.18 -5.99 11.66
CA ASP A 126 -13.29 -7.37 11.20
C ASP A 126 -12.35 -8.29 12.00
N PRO A 127 -12.87 -9.26 12.79
CA PRO A 127 -12.04 -10.15 13.59
C PRO A 127 -11.08 -11.03 12.79
N ALA A 128 -11.43 -11.42 11.55
CA ALA A 128 -10.56 -12.23 10.70
C ALA A 128 -9.34 -11.41 10.22
N ALA A 129 -9.56 -10.16 9.82
CA ALA A 129 -8.48 -9.25 9.46
C ALA A 129 -7.56 -8.97 10.64
N LEU A 130 -8.13 -8.69 11.82
CA LEU A 130 -7.37 -8.42 13.05
C LEU A 130 -6.51 -9.62 13.48
N ARG A 131 -7.08 -10.83 13.47
CA ARG A 131 -6.30 -12.05 13.77
C ARG A 131 -5.17 -12.28 12.76
N TRP A 132 -5.41 -11.99 11.48
CA TRP A 132 -4.36 -12.08 10.47
C TRP A 132 -3.24 -11.05 10.71
N PHE A 133 -3.58 -9.80 11.04
CA PHE A 133 -2.59 -8.80 11.44
C PHE A 133 -1.76 -9.23 12.66
N ALA A 134 -2.40 -9.79 13.67
CA ALA A 134 -1.70 -10.30 14.85
C ALA A 134 -0.69 -11.39 14.49
N ALA A 135 -1.06 -12.30 13.58
CA ALA A 135 -0.16 -13.36 13.10
C ALA A 135 1.04 -12.77 12.32
N GLU A 136 0.81 -11.81 11.42
CA GLU A 136 1.89 -11.13 10.68
C GLU A 136 2.85 -10.38 11.61
N LEU A 137 2.32 -9.65 12.60
CA LEU A 137 3.12 -8.98 13.61
C LEU A 137 3.93 -9.99 14.43
N ALA A 138 3.33 -11.11 14.85
CA ALA A 138 4.05 -12.13 15.60
C ALA A 138 5.17 -12.80 14.77
N ALA A 139 4.94 -13.01 13.47
CA ALA A 139 5.90 -13.67 12.59
C ALA A 139 7.11 -12.78 12.22
N ASP A 140 6.93 -11.46 12.15
CA ASP A 140 7.97 -10.51 11.72
C ASP A 140 8.11 -9.35 12.72
N PRO A 141 9.09 -9.40 13.65
CA PRO A 141 9.36 -8.31 14.59
C PRO A 141 9.68 -6.96 13.94
N SER A 142 10.11 -6.96 12.67
CA SER A 142 10.42 -5.73 11.91
C SER A 142 9.19 -5.13 11.21
N PHE A 143 8.07 -5.85 11.20
CA PHE A 143 6.81 -5.36 10.65
C PHE A 143 6.11 -4.44 11.65
N HIS A 144 5.68 -3.29 11.12
CA HIS A 144 4.89 -2.28 11.81
C HIS A 144 3.60 -2.02 11.04
N LEU A 145 2.49 -2.14 11.74
CA LEU A 145 1.15 -1.80 11.26
C LEU A 145 0.51 -0.88 12.29
N VAL A 146 0.00 0.25 11.82
CA VAL A 146 -0.81 1.16 12.62
C VAL A 146 -2.13 1.40 11.89
N CYS A 147 -3.24 1.46 12.62
CA CYS A 147 -4.55 1.81 12.05
C CYS A 147 -5.29 2.87 12.87
N TYR A 148 -6.38 3.41 12.31
CA TYR A 148 -7.23 4.33 13.05
C TYR A 148 -8.16 3.61 14.01
N VAL A 149 -8.51 4.31 15.08
CA VAL A 149 -9.66 4.04 15.95
C VAL A 149 -10.37 5.37 16.21
N ASP A 150 -11.70 5.35 16.29
CA ASP A 150 -12.48 6.56 16.49
C ASP A 150 -13.65 6.39 17.49
N SER A 151 -13.77 5.21 18.09
CA SER A 151 -14.84 4.88 19.02
C SER A 151 -14.45 3.79 20.01
N VAL A 152 -14.95 3.91 21.25
CA VAL A 152 -14.81 2.88 22.29
C VAL A 152 -15.28 1.52 21.79
N ARG A 153 -16.41 1.49 21.07
CA ARG A 153 -16.95 0.25 20.52
C ARG A 153 -16.00 -0.42 19.50
N GLY A 154 -15.35 0.37 18.65
CA GLY A 154 -14.33 -0.15 17.73
C GLY A 154 -13.17 -0.80 18.49
N VAL A 155 -12.68 -0.12 19.54
CA VAL A 155 -11.61 -0.64 20.41
C VAL A 155 -12.01 -1.92 21.14
N GLU A 156 -13.23 -2.00 21.67
CA GLU A 156 -13.75 -3.23 22.31
C GLU A 156 -13.76 -4.43 21.35
N LEU A 157 -14.18 -4.22 20.10
CA LEU A 157 -14.18 -5.25 19.07
C LEU A 157 -12.75 -5.70 18.73
N MET A 158 -11.81 -4.75 18.68
CA MET A 158 -10.39 -5.04 18.49
C MET A 158 -9.80 -5.85 19.65
N ASP A 159 -10.02 -5.42 20.90
CA ASP A 159 -9.57 -6.15 22.09
C ASP A 159 -10.10 -7.59 22.11
N ALA A 160 -11.39 -7.77 21.83
CA ALA A 160 -11.99 -9.10 21.78
C ALA A 160 -11.34 -10.00 20.71
N ALA A 161 -11.03 -9.46 19.52
CA ALA A 161 -10.44 -10.21 18.43
C ALA A 161 -8.93 -10.48 18.59
N LEU A 162 -8.22 -9.58 19.29
CA LEU A 162 -6.77 -9.62 19.49
C LEU A 162 -6.35 -10.21 20.85
N ARG A 163 -7.32 -10.62 21.68
CA ARG A 163 -7.05 -11.25 22.99
C ARG A 163 -6.08 -12.43 22.82
N GLY A 164 -4.94 -12.36 23.52
CA GLY A 164 -3.90 -13.39 23.46
C GLY A 164 -2.91 -13.25 22.29
N ALA A 165 -3.00 -12.18 21.50
CA ALA A 165 -1.96 -11.85 20.51
C ALA A 165 -0.60 -11.63 21.20
N ALA A 166 0.48 -12.12 20.57
CA ALA A 166 1.83 -12.01 21.11
C ALA A 166 2.38 -10.57 21.09
N ARG A 167 1.87 -9.74 20.19
CA ARG A 167 2.22 -8.32 20.04
C ARG A 167 0.94 -7.49 19.93
N PRO A 168 0.91 -6.28 20.52
CA PRO A 168 -0.19 -5.35 20.31
C PRO A 168 -0.22 -4.86 18.85
N LEU A 169 -1.41 -4.46 18.41
CA LEU A 169 -1.60 -3.68 17.19
C LEU A 169 -1.59 -2.20 17.56
N ASP A 170 -0.69 -1.42 16.95
CA ASP A 170 -0.61 0.01 17.20
C ASP A 170 -1.83 0.72 16.59
N VAL A 171 -2.37 1.70 17.32
CA VAL A 171 -3.52 2.50 16.87
C VAL A 171 -3.26 3.99 17.04
N VAL A 172 -3.93 4.79 16.20
CA VAL A 172 -4.00 6.26 16.32
C VAL A 172 -5.46 6.64 16.43
N VAL A 173 -5.80 7.48 17.42
CA VAL A 173 -7.15 8.05 17.51
C VAL A 173 -7.35 9.01 16.34
N GLU A 174 -8.32 8.72 15.46
CA GLU A 174 -8.69 9.63 14.37
C GLU A 174 -9.55 10.75 14.93
N LEU A 175 -9.19 12.00 14.63
CA LEU A 175 -9.99 13.18 14.98
C LEU A 175 -10.87 13.58 13.81
N ALA A 176 -12.14 13.87 14.11
CA ALA A 176 -13.07 14.36 13.10
C ALA A 176 -12.66 15.73 12.56
N ALA A 177 -12.64 15.88 11.24
CA ALA A 177 -12.34 17.14 10.57
C ALA A 177 -13.57 18.08 10.50
N GLY A 178 -14.13 18.42 11.66
CA GLY A 178 -15.27 19.35 11.78
C GLY A 178 -16.65 18.71 11.59
N GLU A 179 -17.67 19.56 11.49
CA GLU A 179 -19.07 19.14 11.37
C GLU A 179 -19.32 18.42 10.03
N GLY A 180 -20.04 17.28 10.07
CA GLY A 180 -20.28 16.45 8.89
C GLY A 180 -19.07 15.64 8.40
N ALA A 181 -17.99 15.59 9.19
CA ALA A 181 -16.86 14.70 8.91
C ALA A 181 -17.30 13.23 8.77
N ARG A 182 -16.54 12.47 7.99
CA ARG A 182 -16.84 11.06 7.71
C ARG A 182 -16.71 10.20 8.99
N THR A 183 -15.47 9.91 9.39
CA THR A 183 -15.09 9.13 10.58
C THR A 183 -14.40 10.05 11.61
N GLY A 184 -14.00 9.53 12.77
CA GLY A 184 -13.21 10.25 13.75
C GLY A 184 -13.96 10.65 15.03
N ALA A 185 -13.26 10.70 16.15
CA ALA A 185 -13.77 11.20 17.42
C ALA A 185 -14.20 12.67 17.29
N ARG A 186 -15.37 13.03 17.82
CA ARG A 186 -15.98 14.37 17.64
C ARG A 186 -15.56 15.34 18.73
N THR A 187 -15.20 14.83 19.90
CA THR A 187 -14.85 15.64 21.08
C THR A 187 -13.56 15.12 21.72
N GLU A 188 -12.92 15.97 22.55
CA GLU A 188 -11.79 15.55 23.37
C GLU A 188 -12.17 14.43 24.35
N ALA A 189 -13.42 14.43 24.84
CA ALA A 189 -13.93 13.39 25.72
C ALA A 189 -14.01 12.03 25.00
N ASP A 190 -14.44 12.00 23.73
CA ASP A 190 -14.44 10.77 22.92
C ASP A 190 -13.02 10.23 22.72
N CYS A 191 -12.01 11.11 22.66
CA CYS A 191 -10.61 10.72 22.47
C CYS A 191 -9.96 10.17 23.75
N ALA A 192 -10.46 10.57 24.92
CA ALA A 192 -9.91 10.20 26.22
C ALA A 192 -10.59 8.98 26.86
N ALA A 193 -11.71 8.53 26.30
CA ALA A 193 -12.52 7.40 26.77
C ALA A 193 -11.87 6.04 26.46
#